data_AF-A0A7X8FVT5-F1
#
_entry.id   AF-A0A7X8FVT5-F1
#
_cell.length_a   1.000
_cell.length_b   1.000
_cell.length_c   1.000
_cell.angle_alpha   90.00
_cell.angle_beta   90.00
_cell.angle_gamma   90.00
#
_symmetry.space_group_name_H-M   'P 1'
#
loop_
_entity.id
_entity.type
_entity.pdbx_description
1 polymer ?
#
loop_
_entity_poly.entity_id
_entity_poly.type
_entity_poly.pdbx_seq_one_letter_code
_entity_poly.pdbx_strand_id
1 'polypeptide(L)'
;SGSLGVFIPLIVVNCIIMGRVESFASKKPLDLVVFDSLGMGLGYAWVLAGISAVRELLGAGTLLGFRLIPESYTMGFFAKSPGGFFVFGMFIAVNMLLKKRLAEGGSAQ
;
A
#
# COMPACT_ATOMS: atom_id res chain seq x y z
N SER A 1 -22.07 3.81 -13.84
CA SER A 1 -22.10 2.58 -13.01
C SER A 1 -21.30 1.40 -13.58
N GLY A 2 -20.49 1.56 -14.63
CA GLY A 2 -19.81 0.43 -15.30
C GLY A 2 -18.37 0.13 -14.86
N SER A 3 -17.78 0.91 -13.93
CA SER A 3 -16.38 0.76 -13.54
C SER A 3 -16.13 -0.40 -12.57
N LEU A 4 -17.12 -0.79 -11.76
CA LEU A 4 -16.96 -1.87 -10.76
C LEU A 4 -16.83 -3.26 -11.40
N GLY A 5 -17.46 -3.50 -12.56
CA GLY A 5 -17.51 -4.81 -13.24
C GLY A 5 -16.15 -5.40 -13.58
N VAL A 6 -15.16 -4.54 -13.88
CA VAL A 6 -13.79 -4.98 -14.20
C VAL A 6 -13.03 -5.38 -12.93
N PHE A 7 -13.34 -4.80 -11.77
CA PHE A 7 -12.60 -5.08 -10.55
C PHE A 7 -12.98 -6.43 -9.92
N ILE A 8 -14.20 -6.93 -10.09
CA ILE A 8 -14.62 -8.24 -9.54
C ILE A 8 -13.66 -9.39 -9.93
N PRO A 9 -13.34 -9.64 -11.21
CA PRO A 9 -12.40 -10.71 -11.55
C PRO A 9 -10.99 -10.45 -11.02
N LEU A 10 -10.54 -9.18 -10.98
CA LEU A 10 -9.22 -8.82 -10.43
C LEU A 10 -9.14 -9.04 -8.90
N ILE A 11 -10.24 -8.88 -8.19
CA ILE A 11 -10.33 -9.15 -6.75
C ILE A 11 -10.23 -10.65 -6.51
N VAL A 12 -10.99 -11.47 -7.25
CA VAL A 12 -11.03 -12.94 -7.05
C VAL A 12 -9.66 -13.59 -7.30
N VAL A 13 -8.89 -13.08 -8.26
CA VAL A 13 -7.55 -13.60 -8.57
C VAL A 13 -6.42 -12.90 -7.82
N ASN A 14 -6.74 -12.01 -6.87
CA ASN A 14 -5.71 -11.31 -6.13
C ASN A 14 -4.98 -12.27 -5.17
N CYS A 15 -3.65 -12.35 -5.30
CA CYS A 15 -2.82 -13.24 -4.51
C CYS A 15 -2.90 -13.01 -3.00
N ILE A 16 -3.15 -11.76 -2.54
CA ILE A 16 -3.29 -11.46 -1.11
C ILE A 16 -4.54 -12.13 -0.53
N ILE A 17 -5.64 -12.15 -1.29
CA ILE A 17 -6.91 -12.70 -0.84
C ILE A 17 -6.82 -14.22 -0.81
N MET A 18 -6.37 -14.83 -1.91
CA MET A 18 -6.23 -16.28 -2.00
C MET A 18 -5.28 -16.83 -0.93
N GLY A 19 -4.12 -16.19 -0.73
CA GLY A 19 -3.15 -16.61 0.27
C GLY A 19 -3.67 -16.54 1.72
N ARG A 20 -4.50 -15.54 2.06
CA ARG A 20 -5.11 -15.45 3.41
C ARG A 20 -6.29 -16.40 3.59
N VAL A 21 -7.05 -16.68 2.53
CA VAL A 21 -8.12 -17.68 2.58
C VAL A 21 -7.55 -19.08 2.86
N GLU A 22 -6.47 -19.46 2.17
CA GLU A 22 -5.81 -20.76 2.35
C GLU A 22 -5.13 -20.90 3.72
N SER A 23 -4.45 -19.84 4.20
CA SER A 23 -3.64 -19.91 5.42
C SER A 23 -4.41 -19.61 6.71
N PHE A 24 -5.41 -18.74 6.68
CA PHE A 24 -6.07 -18.21 7.87
C PHE A 24 -7.57 -18.53 7.92
N ALA A 25 -8.33 -18.20 6.87
CA ALA A 25 -9.80 -18.40 6.87
C ALA A 25 -10.20 -19.87 6.98
N SER A 26 -9.41 -20.77 6.41
CA SER A 26 -9.70 -22.22 6.41
C SER A 26 -9.52 -22.91 7.77
N LYS A 27 -8.93 -22.24 8.77
CA LYS A 27 -8.50 -22.87 10.03
C LYS A 27 -8.91 -22.11 11.29
N LYS A 28 -9.58 -20.96 11.17
CA LYS A 28 -9.89 -20.05 12.29
C LYS A 28 -11.38 -19.75 12.37
N PRO A 29 -11.91 -19.42 13.56
CA PRO A 29 -13.30 -19.03 13.73
C PRO A 29 -13.57 -17.65 13.08
N LEU A 30 -14.84 -17.41 12.73
CA LEU A 30 -15.27 -16.28 11.89
C LEU A 30 -14.92 -14.91 12.47
N ASP A 31 -15.04 -14.75 13.78
CA ASP A 31 -14.69 -13.54 14.52
C ASP A 31 -13.23 -13.13 14.26
N LEU A 32 -12.29 -14.05 14.39
CA LEU A 32 -10.87 -13.79 14.14
C LEU A 32 -10.59 -13.46 12.66
N VAL A 33 -11.28 -14.14 11.73
CA VAL A 33 -11.10 -13.96 10.28
C VAL A 33 -11.58 -12.59 9.83
N VAL A 34 -12.67 -12.07 10.42
CA VAL A 34 -13.19 -10.73 10.11
C VAL A 34 -12.17 -9.66 10.50
N PHE A 35 -11.61 -9.72 11.71
CA PHE A 35 -10.59 -8.75 12.14
C PHE A 35 -9.30 -8.83 11.31
N ASP A 36 -8.86 -10.04 10.94
CA ASP A 36 -7.68 -10.21 10.07
C ASP A 36 -7.90 -9.60 8.68
N SER A 37 -9.04 -9.90 8.07
CA SER A 37 -9.38 -9.44 6.71
C SER A 37 -9.55 -7.92 6.68
N LEU A 38 -10.17 -7.34 7.72
CA LEU A 38 -10.26 -5.89 7.89
C LEU A 38 -8.87 -5.26 8.07
N GLY A 39 -8.02 -5.83 8.92
CA GLY A 39 -6.66 -5.33 9.15
C GLY A 39 -5.81 -5.36 7.88
N MET A 40 -5.84 -6.48 7.14
CA MET A 40 -5.12 -6.62 5.87
C MET A 40 -5.66 -5.67 4.78
N GLY A 41 -6.98 -5.54 4.67
CA GLY A 41 -7.60 -4.62 3.72
C GLY A 41 -7.27 -3.15 4.02
N LEU A 42 -7.39 -2.73 5.29
CA LEU A 42 -7.04 -1.38 5.71
C LEU A 42 -5.54 -1.10 5.55
N GLY A 43 -4.68 -2.05 5.91
CA GLY A 43 -3.24 -1.93 5.70
C GLY A 43 -2.87 -1.78 4.22
N TYR A 44 -3.50 -2.57 3.35
CA TYR A 44 -3.29 -2.47 1.91
C TYR A 44 -3.74 -1.10 1.37
N ALA A 45 -4.92 -0.63 1.76
CA ALA A 45 -5.42 0.69 1.39
C ALA A 45 -4.49 1.82 1.88
N TRP A 46 -3.99 1.73 3.11
CA TRP A 46 -3.08 2.71 3.69
C TRP A 46 -1.76 2.81 2.93
N VAL A 47 -1.17 1.65 2.59
CA VAL A 47 0.07 1.60 1.81
C VAL A 47 -0.16 2.15 0.40
N LEU A 48 -1.25 1.77 -0.27
CA LEU A 48 -1.59 2.32 -1.58
C LEU A 48 -1.83 3.83 -1.56
N ALA A 49 -2.51 4.35 -0.54
CA ALA A 49 -2.71 5.79 -0.37
C ALA A 49 -1.38 6.53 -0.21
N GLY A 50 -0.46 6.02 0.63
CA GLY A 50 0.87 6.58 0.81
C GLY A 50 1.71 6.57 -0.48
N ILE A 51 1.72 5.45 -1.20
CA ILE A 51 2.42 5.33 -2.50
C ILE A 51 1.81 6.31 -3.51
N SER A 52 0.48 6.41 -3.55
CA SER A 52 -0.22 7.29 -4.49
C SER A 52 0.10 8.76 -4.22
N ALA A 53 0.13 9.18 -2.96
CA ALA A 53 0.49 10.55 -2.57
C ALA A 53 1.93 10.90 -3.01
N VAL A 54 2.89 10.00 -2.79
CA VAL A 54 4.29 10.21 -3.23
C VAL A 54 4.39 10.24 -4.76
N ARG A 55 3.66 9.37 -5.46
CA ARG A 55 3.66 9.34 -6.93
C ARG A 55 2.98 10.56 -7.54
N GLU A 56 1.93 11.08 -6.92
CA GLU A 56 1.25 12.30 -7.36
C GLU A 56 2.16 13.51 -7.17
N LEU A 57 2.79 13.62 -5.99
CA LEU A 57 3.68 14.72 -5.65
C LEU A 57 4.93 14.76 -6.55
N LEU A 58 5.59 13.62 -6.76
CA LEU A 58 6.84 13.55 -7.53
C LEU A 58 6.62 13.38 -9.05
N GLY A 59 5.52 12.74 -9.44
CA GLY A 59 5.20 12.45 -10.83
C GLY A 59 4.47 13.59 -11.53
N ALA A 60 3.50 14.21 -10.87
CA ALA A 60 2.66 15.27 -11.45
C ALA A 60 2.90 16.66 -10.82
N GLY A 61 3.64 16.74 -9.70
CA GLY A 61 3.87 18.01 -8.99
C GLY A 61 2.63 18.52 -8.24
N THR A 62 1.61 17.67 -8.09
CA THR A 62 0.33 17.97 -7.45
C THR A 62 0.13 17.10 -6.22
N LEU A 63 -0.58 17.63 -5.23
CA LEU A 63 -1.03 16.87 -4.08
C LEU A 63 -2.52 17.14 -3.89
N LEU A 64 -3.36 16.11 -4.02
CA LEU A 64 -4.81 16.22 -3.86
C LEU A 64 -5.42 17.30 -4.78
N GLY A 65 -4.84 17.47 -5.97
CA GLY A 65 -5.26 18.49 -6.95
C GLY A 65 -4.69 19.90 -6.73
N PHE A 66 -3.98 20.16 -5.63
CA PHE A 66 -3.24 21.41 -5.44
C PHE A 66 -1.85 21.29 -6.07
N ARG A 67 -1.47 22.25 -6.92
CA ARG A 67 -0.18 22.25 -7.60
C ARG A 67 0.89 22.91 -6.73
N LEU A 68 1.83 22.12 -6.21
CA LEU A 68 2.91 22.60 -5.34
C LEU A 68 4.24 22.79 -6.08
N ILE A 69 4.48 22.04 -7.16
CA ILE A 69 5.75 22.07 -7.90
C ILE A 69 5.49 22.51 -9.37
N PRO A 70 6.27 23.47 -9.91
CA PRO A 70 6.16 23.88 -11.32
C PRO A 70 6.56 22.75 -12.28
N GLU A 71 5.95 22.71 -13.47
CA GLU A 71 6.06 21.62 -14.47
C GLU A 71 7.49 21.25 -14.87
N SER A 72 8.46 22.15 -14.70
CA SER A 72 9.84 21.94 -15.13
C SER A 72 10.60 20.89 -14.30
N TYR A 73 10.09 20.51 -13.12
CA TYR A 73 10.74 19.54 -12.22
C TYR A 73 9.95 18.23 -12.05
N THR A 74 8.91 18.00 -12.86
CA THR A 74 8.12 16.76 -12.75
C THR A 74 8.91 15.56 -13.26
N MET A 75 9.11 14.56 -12.41
CA MET A 75 9.82 13.34 -12.77
C MET A 75 8.83 12.28 -13.25
N GLY A 76 8.57 12.25 -14.55
CA GLY A 76 7.67 11.27 -15.19
C GLY A 76 8.04 9.80 -14.95
N PHE A 77 9.23 9.52 -14.43
CA PHE A 77 9.65 8.20 -13.93
C PHE A 77 8.75 7.67 -12.81
N PHE A 78 8.37 8.53 -11.84
CA PHE A 78 7.55 8.14 -10.68
C PHE A 78 6.08 7.88 -11.05
N ALA A 79 5.61 8.48 -12.14
CA ALA A 79 4.26 8.24 -12.67
C ALA A 79 4.13 6.85 -13.32
N LYS A 80 5.20 6.29 -13.87
CA LYS A 80 5.17 4.96 -14.53
C LYS A 80 5.27 3.81 -13.51
N SER A 81 4.90 2.60 -13.94
CA SER A 81 4.98 1.35 -13.14
C SER A 81 6.30 1.16 -12.37
N PRO A 82 7.51 1.34 -12.96
CA PRO A 82 8.77 1.18 -12.22
C PRO A 82 8.92 2.14 -11.02
N GLY A 83 8.42 3.37 -11.13
CA GLY A 83 8.44 4.33 -10.04
C GLY A 83 7.58 3.90 -8.85
N GLY A 84 6.44 3.26 -9.11
CA GLY A 84 5.58 2.71 -8.06
C GLY A 84 6.25 1.59 -7.26
N PHE A 85 6.94 0.67 -7.94
CA PHE A 85 7.70 -0.39 -7.27
C PHE A 85 8.86 0.17 -6.44
N PHE A 86 9.54 1.22 -6.92
CA PHE A 86 10.60 1.89 -6.17
C PHE A 86 10.07 2.51 -4.86
N VAL A 87 8.97 3.26 -4.92
CA VAL A 87 8.34 3.86 -3.73
C VAL A 87 7.86 2.77 -2.76
N PHE A 88 7.29 1.68 -3.27
CA PHE A 88 6.90 0.54 -2.44
C PHE A 88 8.11 -0.08 -1.72
N GLY A 89 9.23 -0.30 -2.42
CA GLY A 89 10.46 -0.80 -1.83
C GLY A 89 11.02 0.13 -0.73
N MET A 90 10.97 1.44 -0.96
CA MET A 90 11.34 2.43 0.05
C MET A 90 10.42 2.37 1.29
N PHE A 91 9.11 2.20 1.10
CA PHE A 91 8.16 2.03 2.18
C PHE A 91 8.47 0.80 3.05
N ILE A 92 8.84 -0.32 2.41
CA ILE A 92 9.28 -1.54 3.13
C ILE A 92 10.57 -1.26 3.92
N ALA A 93 11.55 -0.62 3.30
CA ALA A 93 12.82 -0.28 3.96
C ALA A 93 12.62 0.63 5.18
N VAL A 94 11.75 1.63 5.06
CA VAL A 94 11.38 2.53 6.18
C VAL A 94 10.69 1.76 7.29
N ASN A 95 9.73 0.89 6.98
CA ASN A 95 9.08 0.04 7.99
C ASN A 95 10.06 -0.90 8.69
N MET A 96 11.00 -1.48 7.94
CA MET A 96 12.03 -2.36 8.49
C MET A 96 13.00 -1.59 9.41
N LEU A 97 13.36 -0.36 9.03
CA LEU A 97 14.16 0.53 9.85
C LEU A 97 13.42 0.96 11.11
N LEU A 98 12.17 1.41 11.00
CA LEU A 98 11.32 1.78 12.13
C LEU A 98 11.18 0.61 13.10
N LYS A 99 10.88 -0.60 12.61
CA LYS A 99 10.79 -1.80 13.46
C LYS A 99 12.10 -2.10 14.17
N LYS A 100 13.25 -1.90 13.51
CA LYS A 100 14.56 -2.02 14.15
C LYS A 100 14.77 -0.95 15.23
N ARG A 101 14.42 0.31 14.96
CA ARG A 101 14.52 1.41 15.94
C ARG A 101 13.62 1.23 17.14
N LEU A 102 12.38 0.77 16.94
CA LEU A 102 11.46 0.45 18.04
C LEU A 102 11.97 -0.72 18.87
N ALA A 103 12.60 -1.73 18.24
CA ALA A 103 13.22 -2.84 18.96
C ALA A 103 14.46 -2.41 19.76
N GLU A 104 15.30 -1.52 19.21
CA GLU A 104 16.48 -0.95 19.89
C GLU A 104 16.08 0.00 21.04
N GLY A 105 14.99 0.77 20.88
CA GLY A 105 14.45 1.64 21.92
C GLY A 105 13.75 0.89 23.07
N GLY A 106 13.37 -0.37 22.87
CA GLY A 106 12.80 -1.24 23.91
C GLY A 106 13.83 -1.89 24.83
N SER A 107 15.13 -1.79 24.55
CA SER A 107 16.24 -2.29 25.38
C SER A 107 16.87 -1.23 26.30
N ALA A 108 16.25 -0.04 26.41
CA ALA A 108 16.61 1.00 27.36
C ALA A 108 15.63 1.11 28.54
N GLN A 109 14.87 0.04 28.83
CA GLN A 109 14.07 -0.10 30.05
C GLN A 109 14.21 -1.51 30.64
#